data_AF-A0A1F4ZTP4-F1
#
_entry.id   AF-A0A1F4ZTP4-F1
#
_cell.length_a   1.000
_cell.length_b   1.000
_cell.length_c   1.000
_cell.angle_alpha   90.00
_cell.angle_beta   90.00
_cell.angle_gamma   90.00
#
_symmetry.space_group_name_H-M   'P 1'
#
loop_
_entity.id
_entity.type
_entity.pdbx_description
1 polymer ?
#
loop_
_entity_poly.entity_id
_entity_poly.type
_entity_poly.pdbx_seq_one_letter_code
_entity_poly.pdbx_strand_id
1 'polypeptide(L)'
;MSNILVAVSSVLAFVSYIVYIVAILKGEARPHRTTRFVLVIITSLAMASLLASGSSVAIWLSAVFTIGCIVIFALSIKYGMGGWAKADILCLVIALAGIVFWKVTSNPTYALLASIMSDLAGQIPMLIKTYRFPETEVWTFYALDVLAAGLSISAITQRTFQELAYPSYIVFIDGITIIFILRKQITSKVEQLLPG
;
A
#
# COMPACT_ATOMS: atom_id res chain seq x y z
N MET A 1 2.53 19.23 -19.25
CA MET A 1 3.18 19.00 -17.94
C MET A 1 2.54 17.85 -17.16
N SER A 2 1.22 17.81 -16.98
CA SER A 2 0.54 16.72 -16.24
C SER A 2 0.91 15.31 -16.75
N ASN A 3 0.94 15.07 -18.07
CA ASN A 3 1.27 13.75 -18.63
C ASN A 3 2.67 13.22 -18.25
N ILE A 4 3.67 14.11 -18.12
CA ILE A 4 5.03 13.70 -17.72
C ILE A 4 5.02 13.30 -16.24
N LEU A 5 4.35 14.08 -15.39
CA LEU A 5 4.23 13.78 -13.96
C LEU A 5 3.49 12.45 -13.72
N VAL A 6 2.41 12.19 -14.47
CA VAL A 6 1.69 10.90 -14.42
C VAL A 6 2.60 9.75 -14.85
N ALA A 7 3.37 9.92 -15.93
CA ALA A 7 4.29 8.89 -16.40
C ALA A 7 5.38 8.59 -15.35
N VAL A 8 6.02 9.62 -14.79
CA VAL A 8 7.06 9.46 -13.76
C VAL A 8 6.47 8.84 -12.49
N SER A 9 5.30 9.30 -12.04
CA SER A 9 4.57 8.72 -10.91
C SER A 9 4.31 7.23 -11.09
N SER A 10 3.81 6.83 -12.27
CA SER A 10 3.53 5.43 -12.60
C SER A 10 4.80 4.57 -12.62
N VAL A 11 5.90 5.10 -13.16
CA VAL A 11 7.20 4.41 -13.16
C VAL A 11 7.72 4.22 -11.74
N LEU A 12 7.64 5.25 -10.88
CA LEU A 12 8.08 5.14 -9.49
C LEU A 12 7.25 4.10 -8.72
N ALA A 13 5.93 4.10 -8.89
CA ALA A 13 5.05 3.10 -8.29
C ALA A 13 5.39 1.68 -8.78
N PHE A 14 5.73 1.51 -10.05
CA PHE A 14 6.15 0.19 -10.56
C PHE A 14 7.51 -0.24 -9.99
N VAL A 15 8.48 0.68 -9.93
CA VAL A 15 9.81 0.43 -9.37
C VAL A 15 9.72 0.09 -7.88
N SER A 16 8.80 0.69 -7.12
CA SER A 16 8.61 0.38 -5.70
C SER A 16 8.30 -1.11 -5.50
N TYR A 17 7.40 -1.70 -6.30
CA TYR A 17 7.07 -3.12 -6.24
C TYR A 17 8.29 -4.00 -6.53
N ILE A 18 9.10 -3.66 -7.53
CA ILE A 18 10.34 -4.39 -7.86
C ILE A 18 11.30 -4.33 -6.67
N VAL A 19 11.54 -3.14 -6.11
CA VAL A 19 12.42 -2.94 -4.95
C VAL A 19 11.95 -3.81 -3.78
N TYR A 20 10.64 -3.84 -3.50
CA TYR A 20 10.09 -4.63 -2.42
C TYR A 20 10.22 -6.14 -2.66
N ILE A 21 9.93 -6.62 -3.87
CA ILE A 21 10.10 -8.03 -4.25
C ILE A 21 11.55 -8.47 -4.07
N VAL A 22 12.51 -7.67 -4.56
CA VAL A 22 13.94 -7.95 -4.41
C VAL A 22 14.33 -7.99 -2.93
N ALA A 23 13.87 -7.04 -2.13
CA ALA A 23 14.13 -7.03 -0.68
C ALA A 23 13.55 -8.27 0.03
N ILE A 24 12.37 -8.74 -0.37
CA ILE A 24 11.78 -9.98 0.17
C ILE A 24 12.65 -11.19 -0.17
N LEU A 25 13.08 -11.31 -1.42
CA LEU A 25 13.91 -12.42 -1.88
C LEU A 25 15.29 -12.45 -1.22
N LYS A 26 15.83 -11.26 -0.87
CA LYS A 26 17.07 -11.12 -0.08
C LYS A 26 16.87 -11.34 1.42
N GLY A 27 15.63 -11.49 1.89
CA GLY A 27 15.31 -11.62 3.31
C GLY A 27 15.36 -10.32 4.12
N GLU A 28 15.50 -9.18 3.45
CA GLU A 28 15.52 -7.84 4.05
C GLU A 28 14.11 -7.35 4.41
N ALA A 29 13.07 -7.85 3.72
CA ALA A 29 11.67 -7.53 4.01
C ALA A 29 10.85 -8.79 4.30
N ARG A 30 9.97 -8.72 5.30
CA ARG A 30 9.05 -9.80 5.69
C ARG A 30 7.61 -9.30 5.69
N PRO A 31 6.91 -9.32 4.54
CA PRO A 31 5.59 -8.73 4.40
C PRO A 31 4.56 -9.35 5.35
N HIS A 32 3.63 -8.54 5.85
CA HIS A 32 2.55 -9.02 6.71
C HIS A 32 1.49 -9.78 5.90
N ARG A 33 1.26 -11.07 6.22
CA ARG A 33 0.44 -11.97 5.36
C ARG A 33 -1.00 -11.49 5.18
N THR A 34 -1.69 -11.12 6.26
CA THR A 34 -3.10 -10.66 6.20
C THR A 34 -3.22 -9.39 5.38
N THR A 35 -2.31 -8.44 5.56
CA THR A 35 -2.33 -7.17 4.85
C THR A 35 -2.13 -7.40 3.35
N ARG A 36 -1.17 -8.26 2.98
CA ARG A 36 -0.96 -8.60 1.57
C ARG A 36 -2.15 -9.36 0.97
N PHE A 37 -2.81 -10.21 1.76
CA PHE A 37 -4.05 -10.87 1.32
C PHE A 37 -5.17 -9.86 1.04
N VAL A 38 -5.40 -8.92 1.96
CA VAL A 38 -6.39 -7.84 1.79
C VAL A 38 -6.09 -7.02 0.52
N LEU A 39 -4.82 -6.65 0.31
CA LEU A 39 -4.41 -5.89 -0.88
C LEU A 39 -4.64 -6.65 -2.18
N VAL A 40 -4.43 -7.97 -2.21
CA VAL A 40 -4.79 -8.79 -3.38
C VAL A 40 -6.28 -8.68 -3.68
N ILE A 41 -7.14 -8.74 -2.66
CA ILE A 41 -8.60 -8.63 -2.84
C ILE A 41 -8.97 -7.23 -3.36
N ILE A 42 -8.45 -6.17 -2.74
CA ILE A 42 -8.73 -4.78 -3.14
C ILE A 42 -8.30 -4.52 -4.60
N THR A 43 -7.06 -4.88 -4.95
CA THR A 43 -6.52 -4.63 -6.30
C THR A 43 -7.23 -5.47 -7.37
N SER A 44 -7.55 -6.73 -7.07
CA SER A 44 -8.32 -7.59 -7.99
C SER A 44 -9.71 -7.02 -8.26
N LEU A 45 -10.38 -6.49 -7.24
CA LEU A 45 -11.69 -5.86 -7.41
C LEU A 45 -11.61 -4.54 -8.17
N ALA A 46 -10.58 -3.72 -7.91
CA ALA A 46 -10.33 -2.51 -8.68
C ALA A 46 -10.10 -2.81 -10.17
N MET A 47 -9.31 -3.84 -10.48
CA MET A 47 -9.10 -4.32 -11.85
C MET A 47 -10.41 -4.81 -12.48
N ALA A 48 -11.24 -5.57 -11.75
CA ALA A 48 -12.54 -6.04 -12.23
C ALA A 48 -13.50 -4.86 -12.54
N SER A 49 -13.51 -3.83 -11.70
CA SER A 49 -14.30 -2.61 -11.95
C SER A 49 -13.83 -1.85 -13.19
N LEU A 50 -12.51 -1.80 -13.45
CA LEU A 50 -11.96 -1.18 -14.65
C LEU A 50 -12.22 -2.01 -15.91
N LEU A 51 -12.22 -3.34 -15.81
CA LEU A 51 -12.63 -4.22 -16.91
C LEU A 51 -14.08 -3.96 -17.32
N ALA A 52 -14.97 -3.74 -16.34
CA ALA A 52 -16.37 -3.43 -16.59
C ALA A 52 -16.59 -2.02 -17.19
N SER A 53 -15.66 -1.08 -17.01
CA SER A 53 -15.77 0.29 -17.55
C SER A 53 -15.27 0.44 -18.99
N GLY A 54 -14.60 -0.59 -19.54
CA GLY A 54 -14.15 -0.62 -20.94
C GLY A 54 -12.89 0.20 -21.26
N SER A 55 -12.19 0.76 -20.27
CA SER A 55 -11.00 1.58 -20.48
C SER A 55 -9.73 0.73 -20.67
N SER A 56 -9.30 0.55 -21.92
CA SER A 56 -8.19 -0.36 -22.29
C SER A 56 -6.86 -0.06 -21.58
N VAL A 57 -6.47 1.22 -21.46
CA VAL A 57 -5.18 1.61 -20.85
C VAL A 57 -5.20 1.45 -19.32
N ALA A 58 -6.29 1.85 -18.66
CA ALA A 58 -6.42 1.74 -17.21
C ALA A 58 -6.46 0.28 -16.75
N ILE A 59 -7.06 -0.61 -17.57
CA ILE A 59 -7.08 -2.05 -17.33
C ILE A 59 -5.66 -2.62 -17.29
N TRP A 60 -4.81 -2.31 -18.28
CA TRP A 60 -3.44 -2.82 -18.32
C TRP A 60 -2.62 -2.39 -17.12
N LEU A 61 -2.68 -1.12 -16.74
CA LEU A 61 -1.96 -0.61 -15.58
C LEU A 61 -2.45 -1.28 -14.28
N SER A 62 -3.76 -1.42 -14.11
CA SER A 62 -4.35 -2.10 -12.96
C SER A 62 -4.01 -3.58 -12.90
N ALA A 63 -3.92 -4.26 -14.05
CA ALA A 63 -3.49 -5.65 -14.14
C ALA A 63 -2.06 -5.83 -13.63
N VAL A 64 -1.13 -4.96 -14.06
CA VAL A 64 0.27 -4.99 -13.60
C VAL A 64 0.35 -4.84 -12.08
N PHE A 65 -0.36 -3.89 -11.50
CA PHE A 65 -0.40 -3.71 -10.04
C PHE A 65 -0.99 -4.91 -9.31
N THR A 66 -2.11 -5.44 -9.82
CA THR A 66 -2.77 -6.62 -9.24
C THR A 66 -1.85 -7.84 -9.25
N ILE A 67 -1.16 -8.07 -10.37
CA ILE A 67 -0.15 -9.14 -10.49
C ILE A 67 0.99 -8.91 -9.50
N GLY A 68 1.49 -7.67 -9.37
CA GLY A 68 2.50 -7.31 -8.37
C GLY A 68 2.07 -7.63 -6.94
N CYS A 69 0.83 -7.28 -6.55
CA CYS A 69 0.27 -7.64 -5.26
C CYS A 69 0.17 -9.16 -5.05
N ILE A 70 -0.27 -9.90 -6.07
CA ILE A 70 -0.35 -11.37 -6.03
C ILE A 70 1.04 -11.98 -5.81
N VAL A 71 2.06 -11.49 -6.53
CA VAL A 71 3.44 -11.95 -6.36
C VAL A 71 3.95 -11.68 -4.95
N ILE A 72 3.74 -10.46 -4.42
CA ILE A 72 4.15 -10.11 -3.06
C ILE A 72 3.41 -10.97 -2.03
N PHE A 73 2.11 -11.22 -2.21
CA PHE A 73 1.35 -12.10 -1.33
C PHE A 73 1.86 -13.54 -1.38
N ALA A 74 2.11 -14.09 -2.57
CA ALA A 74 2.67 -15.42 -2.74
C ALA A 74 4.04 -15.53 -2.04
N LEU A 75 4.90 -14.53 -2.18
CA LEU A 75 6.17 -14.45 -1.45
C LEU A 75 5.96 -14.34 0.05
N SER A 76 4.93 -13.64 0.52
CA SER A 76 4.61 -13.52 1.96
C SER A 76 4.25 -14.85 2.64
N ILE A 77 3.79 -15.84 1.87
CA ILE A 77 3.52 -17.18 2.42
C ILE A 77 4.83 -17.81 2.92
N LYS A 78 5.91 -17.69 2.14
CA LYS A 78 7.22 -18.27 2.48
C LYS A 78 8.09 -17.34 3.31
N TYR A 79 8.14 -16.05 2.97
CA TYR A 79 9.07 -15.07 3.55
C TYR A 79 8.40 -14.08 4.52
N GLY A 80 7.07 -14.07 4.60
CA GLY A 80 6.31 -13.11 5.38
C GLY A 80 6.18 -13.46 6.86
N MET A 81 5.54 -12.53 7.59
CA MET A 81 5.36 -12.58 9.04
C MET A 81 3.88 -12.33 9.41
N GLY A 82 3.43 -12.87 10.56
CA GLY A 82 2.07 -12.68 11.06
C GLY A 82 1.02 -13.42 10.24
N GLY A 83 -0.24 -13.02 10.35
CA GLY A 83 -1.31 -13.53 9.47
C GLY A 83 -2.59 -14.00 10.16
N TRP A 84 -2.48 -14.39 11.43
CA TRP A 84 -3.49 -15.23 12.10
C TRP A 84 -3.77 -14.80 13.54
N ALA A 85 -3.28 -13.63 13.97
CA ALA A 85 -3.69 -13.10 15.26
C ALA A 85 -5.18 -12.73 15.22
N LYS A 86 -5.86 -12.75 16.37
CA LYS A 86 -7.28 -12.31 16.46
C LYS A 86 -7.47 -10.89 15.91
N ALA A 87 -6.50 -10.01 16.15
CA ALA A 87 -6.48 -8.66 15.61
C ALA A 87 -6.39 -8.64 14.07
N ASP A 88 -5.58 -9.53 13.48
CA ASP A 88 -5.45 -9.67 12.03
C ASP A 88 -6.78 -10.08 11.39
N ILE A 89 -7.45 -11.08 11.99
CA ILE A 89 -8.76 -11.56 11.52
C ILE A 89 -9.81 -10.47 11.65
N LEU A 90 -9.83 -9.71 12.75
CA LEU A 90 -10.75 -8.59 12.92
C LEU A 90 -10.52 -7.51 11.84
N CYS A 91 -9.25 -7.16 11.59
CA CYS A 91 -8.89 -6.20 10.54
C CYS A 91 -9.32 -6.69 9.14
N LEU A 92 -9.12 -7.98 8.86
CA LEU A 92 -9.58 -8.61 7.63
C LEU A 92 -11.10 -8.53 7.49
N VAL A 93 -11.86 -8.86 8.53
CA VAL A 93 -13.33 -8.79 8.51
C VAL A 93 -13.81 -7.36 8.28
N ILE A 94 -13.22 -6.38 8.96
CA ILE A 94 -13.56 -4.96 8.78
C ILE A 94 -13.26 -4.51 7.35
N ALA A 95 -12.09 -4.88 6.80
CA ALA A 95 -11.73 -4.56 5.42
C ALA A 95 -12.75 -5.17 4.44
N LEU A 96 -13.04 -6.46 4.57
CA LEU A 96 -14.02 -7.14 3.70
C LEU A 96 -15.42 -6.53 3.81
N ALA A 97 -15.86 -6.14 5.02
CA ALA A 97 -17.13 -5.44 5.20
C ALA A 97 -17.16 -4.07 4.49
N GLY A 98 -16.06 -3.32 4.56
CA GLY A 98 -15.90 -2.06 3.84
C GLY A 98 -15.94 -2.24 2.32
N ILE A 99 -15.31 -3.28 1.80
CA ILE A 99 -15.35 -3.66 0.37
C ILE A 99 -16.77 -4.03 -0.07
N VAL A 100 -17.51 -4.77 0.76
CA VAL A 100 -18.91 -5.11 0.47
C VAL A 100 -19.73 -3.82 0.41
N PHE A 101 -19.61 -2.95 1.42
CA PHE A 101 -20.33 -1.68 1.47
C PHE A 101 -20.02 -0.78 0.26
N TRP A 102 -18.74 -0.72 -0.15
CA TRP A 102 -18.30 -0.04 -1.37
C TRP A 102 -19.06 -0.54 -2.62
N LYS A 103 -19.30 -1.85 -2.73
CA LYS A 103 -20.04 -2.42 -3.87
C LYS A 103 -21.54 -2.12 -3.85
N VAL A 104 -22.16 -1.99 -2.68
CA VAL A 104 -23.63 -1.80 -2.60
C VAL A 104 -24.04 -0.33 -2.66
N THR A 105 -23.14 0.59 -2.28
CA THR A 105 -23.46 2.02 -2.30
C THR A 105 -23.47 2.59 -3.71
N SER A 106 -24.52 3.34 -4.04
CA SER A 106 -24.62 4.06 -5.32
C SER A 106 -23.95 5.43 -5.30
N ASN A 107 -23.49 5.90 -4.13
CA ASN A 107 -22.85 7.21 -3.98
C ASN A 107 -21.31 7.08 -4.15
N PRO A 108 -20.70 7.71 -5.18
CA PRO A 108 -19.28 7.60 -5.45
C PRO A 108 -18.37 8.06 -4.30
N THR A 109 -18.81 9.06 -3.53
CA THR A 109 -18.05 9.58 -2.39
C THR A 109 -18.03 8.59 -1.23
N TYR A 110 -19.17 7.98 -0.90
CA TYR A 110 -19.23 6.95 0.13
C TYR A 110 -18.51 5.67 -0.29
N ALA A 111 -18.57 5.33 -1.57
CA ALA A 111 -17.78 4.27 -2.16
C ALA A 111 -16.28 4.49 -1.94
N LEU A 112 -15.78 5.68 -2.27
CA LEU A 112 -14.36 6.03 -2.09
C LEU A 112 -13.94 5.98 -0.61
N LEU A 113 -14.73 6.58 0.27
CA LEU A 113 -14.45 6.56 1.72
C LEU A 113 -14.40 5.13 2.27
N ALA A 114 -15.35 4.28 1.87
CA ALA A 114 -15.36 2.87 2.28
C ALA A 114 -14.14 2.10 1.78
N SER A 115 -13.69 2.38 0.55
CA SER A 115 -12.47 1.79 0.00
C SER A 115 -11.23 2.21 0.81
N ILE A 116 -11.09 3.49 1.14
CA ILE A 116 -9.97 4.00 1.95
C ILE A 116 -9.99 3.39 3.35
N MET A 117 -11.15 3.34 4.00
CA MET A 117 -11.29 2.78 5.34
C MET A 117 -11.02 1.27 5.36
N SER A 118 -11.45 0.55 4.32
CA SER A 118 -11.12 -0.86 4.16
C SER A 118 -9.62 -1.07 4.02
N ASP A 119 -8.96 -0.28 3.17
CA ASP A 119 -7.52 -0.42 2.96
C ASP A 119 -6.75 -0.07 4.24
N LEU A 120 -7.13 1.01 4.92
CA LEU A 120 -6.57 1.38 6.22
C LEU A 120 -6.71 0.24 7.23
N ALA A 121 -7.89 -0.37 7.34
CA ALA A 121 -8.09 -1.53 8.21
C ALA A 121 -7.16 -2.71 7.83
N GLY A 122 -7.01 -2.98 6.53
CA GLY A 122 -6.08 -3.99 6.01
C GLY A 122 -4.61 -3.71 6.33
N GLN A 123 -4.23 -2.43 6.44
CA GLN A 123 -2.87 -1.97 6.70
C GLN A 123 -2.51 -1.96 8.20
N ILE A 124 -3.49 -1.92 9.11
CA ILE A 124 -3.25 -1.89 10.57
C ILE A 124 -2.32 -3.02 11.06
N PRO A 125 -2.50 -4.30 10.67
CA PRO A 125 -1.60 -5.37 11.09
C PRO A 125 -0.15 -5.13 10.64
N MET A 126 0.04 -4.62 9.42
CA MET A 126 1.36 -4.22 8.92
C MET A 126 1.93 -3.07 9.75
N LEU A 127 1.16 -2.02 10.05
CA LEU A 127 1.63 -0.91 10.88
C LEU A 127 2.07 -1.38 12.28
N ILE A 128 1.28 -2.24 12.93
CA ILE A 128 1.62 -2.83 14.23
C ILE A 128 2.91 -3.65 14.11
N LYS A 129 3.03 -4.45 13.04
CA LYS A 129 4.23 -5.25 12.77
C LYS A 129 5.45 -4.36 12.55
N THR A 130 5.35 -3.34 11.71
CA THR A 130 6.44 -2.40 11.40
C THR A 130 6.84 -1.59 12.62
N TYR A 131 5.89 -1.20 13.46
CA TYR A 131 6.19 -0.60 14.74
C TYR A 131 7.03 -1.56 15.60
N ARG A 132 6.57 -2.81 15.81
CA ARG A 132 7.26 -3.76 16.71
C ARG A 132 8.58 -4.30 16.16
N PHE A 133 8.65 -4.51 14.86
CA PHE A 133 9.76 -5.15 14.14
C PHE A 133 10.14 -4.33 12.88
N PRO A 134 10.64 -3.10 13.05
CA PRO A 134 10.89 -2.19 11.93
C PRO A 134 11.97 -2.69 10.96
N GLU A 135 12.88 -3.55 11.41
CA GLU A 135 13.90 -4.21 10.57
C GLU A 135 13.31 -5.20 9.55
N THR A 136 12.00 -5.49 9.63
CA THR A 136 11.32 -6.42 8.73
C THR A 136 10.65 -5.71 7.55
N GLU A 137 10.91 -4.43 7.35
CA GLU A 137 10.40 -3.61 6.26
C GLU A 137 11.51 -2.70 5.71
N VAL A 138 11.44 -2.38 4.42
CA VAL A 138 12.43 -1.53 3.75
C VAL A 138 11.85 -0.15 3.46
N TRP A 139 12.45 0.90 4.02
CA TRP A 139 11.94 2.27 3.88
C TRP A 139 11.93 2.76 2.42
N THR A 140 12.82 2.23 1.57
CA THR A 140 12.94 2.62 0.16
C THR A 140 11.69 2.30 -0.65
N PHE A 141 11.00 1.19 -0.33
CA PHE A 141 9.71 0.84 -0.94
C PHE A 141 8.67 1.93 -0.68
N TYR A 142 8.46 2.27 0.59
CA TYR A 142 7.49 3.28 1.02
C TYR A 142 7.86 4.68 0.54
N ALA A 143 9.16 5.02 0.50
CA ALA A 143 9.61 6.32 0.00
C ALA A 143 9.31 6.49 -1.50
N LEU A 144 9.50 5.45 -2.30
CA LEU A 144 9.13 5.48 -3.72
C LEU A 144 7.62 5.64 -3.91
N ASP A 145 6.81 5.00 -3.06
CA ASP A 145 5.35 5.09 -3.14
C ASP A 145 4.83 6.48 -2.72
N VAL A 146 5.40 7.07 -1.66
CA VAL A 146 5.16 8.47 -1.27
C VAL A 146 5.51 9.44 -2.40
N LEU A 147 6.67 9.26 -3.05
CA LEU A 147 7.08 10.10 -4.18
C LEU A 147 6.14 9.92 -5.38
N ALA A 148 5.74 8.68 -5.70
CA ALA A 148 4.79 8.40 -6.76
C ALA A 148 3.44 9.08 -6.49
N ALA A 149 2.89 8.91 -5.28
CA ALA A 149 1.62 9.53 -4.88
C ALA A 149 1.71 11.06 -4.84
N GLY A 150 2.82 11.64 -4.37
CA GLY A 150 3.05 13.09 -4.37
C GLY A 150 3.10 13.69 -5.78
N LEU A 151 3.75 13.00 -6.73
CA LEU A 151 3.74 13.39 -8.14
C LEU A 151 2.34 13.25 -8.76
N SER A 152 1.60 12.20 -8.39
CA SER A 152 0.21 12.01 -8.83
C SER A 152 -0.67 13.17 -8.37
N ILE A 153 -0.59 13.56 -7.09
CA ILE A 153 -1.26 14.75 -6.52
C ILE A 153 -0.91 16.02 -7.29
N SER A 154 0.36 16.17 -7.70
CA SER A 154 0.84 17.33 -8.44
C SER A 154 0.36 17.34 -9.90
N ALA A 155 0.09 16.17 -10.48
CA ALA A 155 -0.40 16.01 -11.85
C ALA A 155 -1.92 16.23 -11.98
N ILE A 156 -2.68 16.02 -10.89
CA ILE A 156 -4.13 16.21 -10.84
C ILE A 156 -4.49 17.66 -11.14
N THR A 157 -5.27 17.85 -12.20
CA THR A 157 -5.72 19.18 -12.66
C THR A 157 -6.97 19.64 -11.91
N GLN A 158 -7.92 18.73 -11.68
CA GLN A 158 -9.12 19.01 -10.91
C GLN A 158 -8.89 18.62 -9.45
N ARG A 159 -8.72 19.61 -8.57
CA ARG A 159 -8.43 19.41 -7.14
C ARG A 159 -9.69 19.06 -6.34
N THR A 160 -10.48 18.10 -6.82
CA THR A 160 -11.67 17.62 -6.11
C THR A 160 -11.28 16.63 -5.02
N PHE A 161 -12.18 16.39 -4.07
CA PHE A 161 -11.98 15.39 -3.02
C PHE A 161 -11.73 13.99 -3.61
N GLN A 162 -12.47 13.64 -4.67
CA GLN A 162 -12.43 12.31 -5.27
C GLN A 162 -11.08 11.99 -5.91
N GLU A 163 -10.44 12.99 -6.52
CA GLU A 163 -9.13 12.84 -7.15
C GLU A 163 -8.00 12.81 -6.11
N LEU A 164 -8.10 13.61 -5.05
CA LEU A 164 -7.02 13.79 -4.08
C LEU A 164 -7.03 12.77 -2.93
N ALA A 165 -8.20 12.27 -2.52
CA ALA A 165 -8.34 11.52 -1.26
C ALA A 165 -7.47 10.26 -1.21
N TYR A 166 -7.47 9.44 -2.27
CA TYR A 166 -6.72 8.19 -2.27
C TYR A 166 -5.20 8.42 -2.34
N PRO A 167 -4.66 9.24 -3.26
CA PRO A 167 -3.23 9.58 -3.24
C PRO A 167 -2.76 10.22 -1.93
N SER A 168 -3.57 11.10 -1.32
CA SER A 168 -3.23 11.68 -0.02
C SER A 168 -3.19 10.66 1.10
N TYR A 169 -4.12 9.69 1.07
CA TYR A 169 -4.10 8.56 1.99
C TYR A 169 -2.83 7.70 1.84
N ILE A 170 -2.39 7.41 0.61
CA ILE A 170 -1.13 6.68 0.36
C ILE A 170 0.08 7.43 0.95
N VAL A 171 0.20 8.73 0.68
CA VAL A 171 1.27 9.56 1.28
C VAL A 171 1.26 9.47 2.82
N PHE A 172 0.07 9.49 3.42
CA PHE A 172 -0.08 9.42 4.87
C PHE A 172 0.32 8.06 5.46
N ILE A 173 -0.21 6.96 4.91
CA ILE A 173 0.02 5.62 5.46
C ILE A 173 1.49 5.19 5.29
N ASP A 174 2.09 5.48 4.14
CA ASP A 174 3.48 5.15 3.86
C ASP A 174 4.44 6.08 4.60
N GLY A 175 4.09 7.36 4.76
CA GLY A 175 4.82 8.30 5.60
C GLY A 175 4.92 7.83 7.05
N ILE A 176 3.81 7.38 7.64
CA ILE A 176 3.79 6.76 8.99
C ILE A 176 4.69 5.52 9.02
N THR A 177 4.60 4.68 7.99
CA THR A 177 5.39 3.45 7.91
C THR A 177 6.89 3.75 7.86
N ILE A 178 7.32 4.75 7.09
CA ILE A 178 8.70 5.24 7.05
C ILE A 178 9.14 5.71 8.44
N ILE A 179 8.31 6.51 9.13
CA ILE A 179 8.62 6.96 10.50
C ILE A 179 8.83 5.77 11.44
N PHE A 180 7.97 4.75 11.34
CA PHE A 180 8.10 3.53 12.14
C PHE A 180 9.38 2.74 11.84
N ILE A 181 9.81 2.69 10.58
CA ILE A 181 11.07 2.05 10.17
C ILE A 181 12.28 2.82 10.69
N LEU A 182 12.33 4.13 10.46
CA LEU A 182 13.52 4.96 10.72
C LEU A 182 13.76 5.24 12.20
N ARG A 183 12.71 5.26 13.04
CA ARG A 183 12.86 5.56 14.48
C ARG A 183 13.91 4.67 15.18
N LYS A 184 13.94 3.37 14.87
CA LYS A 184 14.87 2.41 15.50
C LYS A 184 16.30 2.60 15.02
N GLN A 185 16.48 2.99 13.75
CA GLN A 185 17.79 3.28 13.18
C GLN A 185 18.42 4.53 13.84
N ILE A 186 17.60 5.52 14.19
CA ILE A 186 18.05 6.71 14.91
C ILE A 186 18.45 6.34 16.34
N THR A 187 17.60 5.60 17.07
CA THR A 187 17.90 5.18 18.45
C THR A 187 19.17 4.34 18.51
N SER A 188 19.33 3.33 17.64
CA SER A 188 20.52 2.47 17.65
C SER A 188 21.81 3.23 17.33
N LYS A 189 21.74 4.23 16.44
CA LYS A 189 22.90 5.04 16.06
C LYS A 189 23.30 6.03 17.15
N VAL A 190 22.33 6.57 17.89
CA VAL A 190 22.57 7.41 19.07
C VAL A 190 23.24 6.60 20.19
N GLU A 191 22.75 5.38 20.48
CA GLU A 191 23.37 4.48 21.46
C GLU A 191 24.81 4.11 21.10
N GLN A 192 25.13 3.95 19.80
CA GLN A 192 26.50 3.69 19.35
C GLN A 192 27.44 4.90 19.45
N LEU A 193 26.92 6.12 19.35
CA LEU A 193 27.71 7.36 19.39
C LEU A 193 27.91 7.89 20.83
N LEU A 194 27.11 7.45 21.78
CA LEU A 194 27.23 7.75 23.21
C LEU A 194 27.31 6.43 24.01
N PRO A 195 28.37 5.62 23.85
CA PRO A 195 28.60 4.52 24.76
C PRO A 195 28.87 5.11 26.15
N GLY A 196 27.95 4.86 27.08
CA GLY A 196 28.08 5.29 28.48
C GLY A 196 29.30 4.72 29.17
#